data_AF-A0A1B6EED4-F1
#
_entry.id   AF-A0A1B6EED4-F1
#
_cell.length_a   1.000
_cell.length_b   1.000
_cell.length_c   1.000
_cell.angle_alpha   90.00
_cell.angle_beta   90.00
_cell.angle_gamma   90.00
#
_symmetry.space_group_name_H-M   'P 1'
#
loop_
_entity.id
_entity.type
_entity.pdbx_description
1 polymer ?
#
loop_
_entity_poly.entity_id
_entity_poly.type
_entity_poly.pdbx_seq_one_letter_code
_entity_poly.pdbx_strand_id
1 'polypeptide(L)'
;FALLGDLTKACFQHVHPCIADFMPILGQNLNPELISVCNNATWAIGEISVKLGDEMKGYIALVLGQLIVIINKPNTPKTLLENTAITIGRLGYVCPHEVAPMLQQFVRQWCMSLRNIRDNEEKDSAFRGMCQMITVNPAGIVNEFIFFCDAVASWVHPKDDLKDIFTKILHGFKNQVGEENWKRFVDQFPPQLQERLTVMYNV
;
A
#
# COMPACT_ATOMS: atom_id res chain seq x y z
N PHE A 1 10.09 -11.08 -15.59
CA PHE A 1 9.56 -11.32 -14.24
C PHE A 1 8.06 -11.63 -14.19
N ALA A 2 7.24 -11.31 -15.20
CA ALA A 2 5.81 -11.64 -15.18
C ALA A 2 5.54 -13.15 -14.93
N LEU A 3 6.22 -14.04 -15.66
CA LEU A 3 6.11 -15.49 -15.44
C LEU A 3 6.42 -15.91 -13.99
N LEU A 4 7.40 -15.26 -13.33
CA LEU A 4 7.75 -15.59 -11.95
C LEU A 4 6.60 -15.25 -11.00
N GLY A 5 5.95 -14.09 -11.16
CA GLY A 5 4.79 -13.74 -10.34
C GLY A 5 3.58 -14.66 -10.62
N ASP A 6 3.38 -15.11 -11.86
CA ASP A 6 2.33 -16.09 -12.17
C ASP A 6 2.61 -17.46 -11.55
N LEU A 7 3.84 -17.97 -11.63
CA LEU A 7 4.23 -19.21 -10.95
C LEU A 7 4.14 -19.09 -9.42
N THR A 8 4.44 -17.92 -8.88
CA THR A 8 4.31 -17.64 -7.44
C THR A 8 2.85 -17.76 -6.98
N LYS A 9 1.89 -17.27 -7.77
CA LYS A 9 0.46 -17.46 -7.48
C LYS A 9 0.03 -18.92 -7.61
N ALA A 10 0.43 -19.56 -8.70
CA ALA A 10 -0.10 -20.85 -9.13
C ALA A 10 0.50 -22.04 -8.35
N CYS A 11 1.80 -22.03 -8.08
CA CYS A 11 2.53 -23.18 -7.56
C CYS A 11 3.76 -22.77 -6.72
N PHE A 12 3.51 -21.94 -5.71
CA PHE A 12 4.56 -21.37 -4.85
C PHE A 12 5.51 -22.42 -4.25
N GLN A 13 5.06 -23.64 -3.98
CA GLN A 13 5.91 -24.71 -3.44
C GLN A 13 7.13 -25.03 -4.32
N HIS A 14 7.07 -24.74 -5.62
CA HIS A 14 8.19 -24.92 -6.54
C HIS A 14 9.06 -23.67 -6.70
N VAL A 15 8.52 -22.49 -6.34
CA VAL A 15 9.24 -21.22 -6.37
C VAL A 15 9.97 -20.97 -5.06
N HIS A 16 9.38 -21.36 -3.93
CA HIS A 16 9.88 -21.14 -2.57
C HIS A 16 11.37 -21.49 -2.39
N PRO A 17 11.87 -22.66 -2.85
CA PRO A 17 13.29 -23.02 -2.68
C PRO A 17 14.27 -22.06 -3.36
N CYS A 18 13.82 -21.28 -4.35
CA CYS A 18 14.65 -20.39 -5.16
C CYS A 18 14.55 -18.91 -4.73
N ILE A 19 13.75 -18.58 -3.70
CA ILE A 19 13.48 -17.19 -3.32
C ILE A 19 14.75 -16.45 -2.90
N ALA A 20 15.65 -17.11 -2.18
CA ALA A 20 16.92 -16.51 -1.74
C ALA A 20 17.78 -16.05 -2.94
N ASP A 21 17.70 -16.75 -4.07
CA ASP A 21 18.41 -16.39 -5.30
C ASP A 21 17.64 -15.33 -6.11
N PHE A 22 16.31 -15.42 -6.15
CA PHE A 22 15.48 -14.51 -6.96
C PHE A 22 15.33 -13.11 -6.37
N MET A 23 15.24 -12.97 -5.04
CA MET A 23 15.00 -11.68 -4.40
C MET A 23 16.09 -10.63 -4.68
N PRO A 24 17.40 -10.95 -4.60
CA PRO A 24 18.45 -10.02 -5.01
C PRO A 24 18.35 -9.60 -6.48
N ILE A 25 18.04 -10.54 -7.38
CA ILE A 25 17.90 -10.26 -8.82
C ILE A 25 16.71 -9.33 -9.07
N LEU A 26 15.58 -9.57 -8.40
CA LEU A 26 14.40 -8.70 -8.48
C LEU A 26 14.73 -7.28 -7.99
N GLY A 27 15.42 -7.16 -6.85
CA GLY A 27 15.85 -5.87 -6.30
C GLY A 27 16.76 -5.08 -7.25
N GLN A 28 17.71 -5.75 -7.92
CA GLN A 28 18.56 -5.14 -8.94
C GLN A 28 17.80 -4.67 -10.19
N ASN A 29 16.65 -5.29 -10.47
CA ASN A 29 15.81 -4.95 -11.63
C ASN A 29 14.72 -3.91 -11.31
N LEU A 30 14.71 -3.33 -10.11
CA LEU A 30 13.94 -2.13 -9.77
C LEU A 30 14.57 -0.86 -10.38
N ASN A 31 14.82 -0.88 -11.69
CA ASN A 31 15.35 0.24 -12.45
C ASN A 31 14.23 0.91 -13.28
N PRO A 32 13.75 2.10 -12.90
CA PRO A 32 12.64 2.77 -13.60
C PRO A 32 12.97 3.22 -15.03
N GLU A 33 14.23 3.17 -15.47
CA GLU A 33 14.61 3.40 -16.88
C GLU A 33 14.15 2.24 -17.78
N LEU A 34 14.08 1.03 -17.23
CA LEU A 34 13.60 -0.17 -17.92
C LEU A 34 12.17 -0.48 -17.47
N ILE A 35 11.24 0.41 -17.83
CA ILE A 35 9.86 0.49 -17.32
C ILE A 35 9.17 -0.88 -17.24
N SER A 36 9.13 -1.65 -18.34
CA SER A 36 8.43 -2.94 -18.38
C SER A 36 9.11 -4.01 -17.52
N VAL A 37 10.44 -3.97 -17.41
CA VAL A 37 11.20 -4.89 -16.57
C VAL A 37 10.95 -4.56 -15.10
N CYS A 38 11.08 -3.28 -14.74
CA CYS A 38 10.82 -2.77 -13.41
C CYS A 38 9.41 -3.07 -12.95
N ASN A 39 8.40 -2.80 -13.80
CA ASN A 39 6.99 -3.07 -13.48
C ASN A 39 6.75 -4.54 -13.14
N ASN A 40 7.30 -5.45 -13.95
CA ASN A 40 7.15 -6.88 -13.72
C ASN A 40 7.95 -7.38 -12.51
N ALA A 41 9.10 -6.77 -12.22
CA ALA A 41 9.89 -7.08 -11.03
C ALA A 41 9.15 -6.64 -9.76
N THR A 42 8.66 -5.39 -9.74
CA THR A 42 7.82 -4.84 -8.68
C THR A 42 6.62 -5.73 -8.40
N TRP A 43 5.84 -6.07 -9.42
CA TRP A 43 4.66 -6.91 -9.24
C TRP A 43 5.01 -8.32 -8.73
N ALA A 44 6.06 -8.95 -9.26
CA ALA A 44 6.51 -10.26 -8.78
C ALA A 44 6.95 -10.23 -7.31
N ILE A 45 7.63 -9.17 -6.86
CA ILE A 45 7.97 -8.98 -5.43
C ILE A 45 6.69 -8.92 -4.59
N GLY A 46 5.67 -8.20 -5.05
CA GLY A 46 4.36 -8.14 -4.39
C GLY A 46 3.72 -9.52 -4.24
N GLU A 47 3.67 -10.33 -5.30
CA GLU A 47 3.14 -11.70 -5.24
C GLU A 47 3.94 -12.61 -4.29
N ILE A 48 5.27 -12.51 -4.34
CA ILE A 48 6.17 -13.28 -3.46
C ILE A 48 5.94 -12.91 -1.99
N SER A 49 5.80 -11.62 -1.69
CA SER A 49 5.63 -11.15 -0.31
C SER A 49 4.42 -11.77 0.37
N VAL A 50 3.27 -11.83 -0.31
CA VAL A 50 2.03 -12.42 0.21
C VAL A 50 2.18 -13.92 0.47
N LYS A 51 3.00 -14.62 -0.34
CA LYS A 51 3.22 -16.06 -0.19
C LYS A 51 4.26 -16.40 0.88
N LEU A 52 5.30 -15.57 1.06
CA LEU A 52 6.32 -15.76 2.09
C LEU A 52 5.86 -15.37 3.50
N GLY A 53 4.98 -14.37 3.62
CA GLY A 53 4.62 -13.83 4.94
C GLY A 53 5.85 -13.26 5.66
N ASP A 54 6.01 -13.62 6.93
CA ASP A 54 7.07 -13.09 7.80
C ASP A 54 8.49 -13.38 7.30
N GLU A 55 8.69 -14.43 6.50
CA GLU A 55 9.99 -14.75 5.88
C GLU A 55 10.46 -13.65 4.91
N MET A 56 9.54 -12.79 4.45
CA MET A 56 9.87 -11.63 3.63
C MET A 56 10.75 -10.60 4.35
N LYS A 57 10.78 -10.63 5.70
CA LYS A 57 11.54 -9.70 6.56
C LYS A 57 13.00 -9.57 6.15
N GLY A 58 13.66 -10.69 5.80
CA GLY A 58 15.06 -10.72 5.38
C GLY A 58 15.35 -9.97 4.08
N TYR A 59 14.32 -9.70 3.26
CA TYR A 59 14.46 -9.11 1.94
C TYR A 59 13.90 -7.67 1.85
N ILE A 60 13.19 -7.17 2.87
CA ILE A 60 12.60 -5.82 2.86
C ILE A 60 13.65 -4.76 2.54
N ALA A 61 14.81 -4.82 3.18
CA ALA A 61 15.90 -3.85 2.99
C ALA A 61 16.45 -3.83 1.55
N LEU A 62 16.32 -4.92 0.79
CA LEU A 62 16.79 -5.00 -0.60
C LEU A 62 15.90 -4.25 -1.58
N VAL A 63 14.60 -4.10 -1.26
CA VAL A 63 13.59 -3.63 -2.21
C VAL A 63 12.92 -2.32 -1.80
N LEU A 64 12.69 -2.10 -0.50
CA LEU A 64 11.84 -1.01 -0.02
C LEU A 64 12.38 0.37 -0.42
N GLY A 65 13.68 0.60 -0.28
CA GLY A 65 14.30 1.88 -0.64
C GLY A 65 14.05 2.24 -2.12
N GLN A 66 14.23 1.28 -3.02
CA GLN A 66 14.02 1.50 -4.45
C GLN A 66 12.54 1.68 -4.80
N LEU A 67 11.63 0.95 -4.15
CA LEU A 67 10.20 1.15 -4.34
C LEU A 67 9.76 2.56 -3.90
N ILE A 68 10.31 3.08 -2.81
CA ILE A 68 10.06 4.46 -2.35
C ILE A 68 10.62 5.49 -3.34
N VAL A 69 11.78 5.23 -3.95
CA VAL A 69 12.30 6.08 -5.02
C VAL A 69 11.38 6.07 -6.24
N ILE A 70 10.92 4.89 -6.66
CA ILE A 70 10.06 4.72 -7.84
C ILE A 70 8.71 5.43 -7.66
N ILE A 71 8.05 5.24 -6.50
CA ILE A 71 6.71 5.81 -6.28
C ILE A 71 6.71 7.34 -6.24
N ASN A 72 7.84 7.95 -5.87
CA ASN A 72 8.03 9.41 -5.84
C ASN A 72 8.66 9.99 -7.11
N LYS A 73 9.05 9.14 -8.08
CA LYS A 73 9.73 9.60 -9.29
C LYS A 73 8.73 10.32 -10.21
N PRO A 74 9.01 11.59 -10.61
CA PRO A 74 8.14 12.31 -11.54
C PRO A 74 8.14 11.65 -12.93
N ASN A 75 7.07 11.86 -13.68
CA ASN A 75 6.87 11.32 -15.04
C ASN A 75 6.93 9.77 -15.12
N THR A 76 6.66 9.08 -14.01
CA THR A 76 6.57 7.62 -13.97
C THR A 76 5.21 7.16 -14.53
N PRO A 77 5.16 6.13 -15.40
CA PRO A 77 3.91 5.61 -15.93
C PRO A 77 2.95 5.15 -14.82
N LYS A 78 1.67 5.45 -15.01
CA LYS A 78 0.60 5.14 -14.05
C LYS A 78 0.63 3.68 -13.58
N THR A 79 0.72 2.72 -14.50
CA THR A 79 0.74 1.28 -14.17
C THR A 79 1.93 0.89 -13.27
N LEU A 80 3.09 1.52 -13.45
CA LEU A 80 4.25 1.28 -12.59
C LEU A 80 4.02 1.86 -11.19
N LEU A 81 3.43 3.05 -11.08
CA LEU A 81 3.06 3.64 -9.79
C LEU A 81 2.02 2.79 -9.05
N GLU A 82 0.99 2.30 -9.75
CA GLU A 82 -0.03 1.40 -9.22
C GLU A 82 0.58 0.11 -8.66
N ASN A 83 1.41 -0.59 -9.45
CA ASN A 83 2.09 -1.81 -9.00
C ASN A 83 3.06 -1.55 -7.86
N THR A 84 3.75 -0.41 -7.86
CA THR A 84 4.67 -0.02 -6.77
C THR A 84 3.89 0.20 -5.48
N ALA A 85 2.77 0.92 -5.54
CA ALA A 85 1.91 1.15 -4.40
C ALA A 85 1.32 -0.17 -3.86
N ILE A 86 0.78 -1.04 -4.73
CA ILE A 86 0.27 -2.37 -4.33
C ILE A 86 1.38 -3.17 -3.62
N THR A 87 2.58 -3.18 -4.20
CA THR A 87 3.72 -3.92 -3.64
C THR A 87 4.14 -3.39 -2.28
N ILE A 88 4.31 -2.07 -2.11
CA ILE A 88 4.61 -1.47 -0.80
C ILE A 88 3.52 -1.81 0.22
N GLY A 89 2.26 -1.76 -0.17
CA GLY A 89 1.14 -2.16 0.68
C GLY A 89 1.26 -3.62 1.13
N ARG A 90 1.52 -4.55 0.21
CA ARG A 90 1.71 -5.97 0.53
C ARG A 90 2.94 -6.25 1.39
N LEU A 91 4.05 -5.54 1.17
CA LEU A 91 5.22 -5.61 2.06
C LEU A 91 4.85 -5.17 3.49
N GLY A 92 4.10 -4.08 3.62
CA GLY A 92 3.59 -3.61 4.91
C GLY A 92 2.55 -4.53 5.54
N TYR A 93 1.89 -5.38 4.75
CA TYR A 93 0.94 -6.37 5.25
C TYR A 93 1.62 -7.58 5.91
N VAL A 94 2.82 -7.95 5.43
CA VAL A 94 3.56 -9.10 5.97
C VAL A 94 4.69 -8.68 6.91
N CYS A 95 5.21 -7.46 6.78
CA CYS A 95 6.30 -6.94 7.60
C CYS A 95 6.01 -5.48 8.03
N PRO A 96 4.92 -5.23 8.79
CA PRO A 96 4.50 -3.87 9.11
C PRO A 96 5.55 -3.10 9.92
N HIS A 97 6.30 -3.76 10.82
CA HIS A 97 7.32 -3.10 11.64
C HIS A 97 8.53 -2.61 10.83
N GLU A 98 8.82 -3.27 9.72
CA GLU A 98 9.93 -2.94 8.84
C GLU A 98 9.57 -1.83 7.85
N VAL A 99 8.30 -1.77 7.42
CA VAL A 99 7.84 -0.81 6.40
C VAL A 99 7.24 0.46 7.01
N ALA A 100 6.49 0.36 8.11
CA ALA A 100 5.81 1.48 8.76
C ALA A 100 6.71 2.68 9.14
N PRO A 101 8.00 2.52 9.52
CA PRO A 101 8.88 3.65 9.76
C PRO A 101 9.04 4.59 8.55
N MET A 102 8.83 4.09 7.34
CA MET A 102 8.99 4.83 6.09
C MET A 102 7.68 5.45 5.58
N LEU A 103 6.57 5.32 6.30
CA LEU A 103 5.22 5.65 5.83
C LEU A 103 5.10 7.10 5.32
N GLN A 104 5.69 8.07 6.03
CA GLN A 104 5.71 9.48 5.64
C GLN A 104 6.34 9.72 4.25
N GLN A 105 7.23 8.83 3.80
CA GLN A 105 7.98 9.02 2.56
C GLN A 105 7.20 8.64 1.31
N PHE A 106 6.13 7.85 1.43
CA PHE A 106 5.40 7.35 0.26
C PHE A 106 3.88 7.51 0.33
N VAL A 107 3.30 7.71 1.52
CA VAL A 107 1.84 7.63 1.73
C VAL A 107 1.03 8.52 0.79
N ARG A 108 1.50 9.74 0.53
CA ARG A 108 0.81 10.67 -0.37
C ARG A 108 0.69 10.11 -1.79
N GLN A 109 1.81 9.71 -2.39
CA GLN A 109 1.82 9.15 -3.75
C GLN A 109 1.12 7.79 -3.82
N TRP A 110 1.22 7.01 -2.75
CA TRP A 110 0.52 5.73 -2.61
C TRP A 110 -1.01 5.91 -2.68
N CYS A 111 -1.55 6.83 -1.88
CA CYS A 111 -2.98 7.15 -1.87
C CYS A 111 -3.46 7.67 -3.23
N MET A 112 -2.71 8.60 -3.83
CA MET A 112 -3.01 9.15 -5.16
C MET A 112 -2.99 8.09 -6.27
N SER A 113 -2.13 7.08 -6.15
CA SER A 113 -2.04 5.98 -7.12
C SER A 113 -3.21 5.02 -6.99
N LEU A 114 -3.55 4.61 -5.76
CA LEU A 114 -4.56 3.56 -5.55
C LEU A 114 -6.01 4.06 -5.52
N ARG A 115 -6.28 5.35 -5.28
CA ARG A 115 -7.64 5.91 -5.30
C ARG A 115 -8.37 5.73 -6.63
N ASN A 116 -7.65 5.48 -7.72
CA ASN A 116 -8.21 5.33 -9.06
C ASN A 116 -8.29 3.87 -9.54
N ILE A 117 -7.83 2.91 -8.72
CA ILE A 117 -7.90 1.48 -9.04
C ILE A 117 -9.27 0.95 -8.63
N ARG A 118 -9.84 0.07 -9.49
CA ARG A 118 -11.08 -0.65 -9.19
C ARG A 118 -10.89 -1.57 -7.98
N ASP A 119 -11.96 -1.80 -7.24
CA ASP A 119 -11.92 -2.72 -6.11
C ASP A 119 -11.63 -4.14 -6.61
N ASN A 120 -10.49 -4.69 -6.17
CA ASN A 120 -10.01 -6.04 -6.51
C ASN A 120 -9.13 -6.57 -5.36
N GLU A 121 -8.70 -7.83 -5.45
CA GLU A 121 -7.88 -8.50 -4.41
C GLU A 121 -6.50 -7.83 -4.21
N GLU A 122 -5.93 -7.25 -5.26
CA GLU A 122 -4.64 -6.54 -5.17
C GLU A 122 -4.77 -5.25 -4.34
N LYS A 123 -5.82 -4.45 -4.60
CA LYS A 123 -6.17 -3.26 -3.83
C LYS A 123 -6.53 -3.65 -2.38
N ASP A 124 -7.29 -4.72 -2.18
CA ASP A 124 -7.67 -5.20 -0.83
C ASP A 124 -6.43 -5.53 0.01
N SER A 125 -5.54 -6.39 -0.50
CA SER A 125 -4.30 -6.75 0.18
C SER A 125 -3.39 -5.53 0.45
N ALA A 126 -3.29 -4.61 -0.50
CA ALA A 126 -2.50 -3.39 -0.31
C ALA A 126 -3.05 -2.48 0.79
N PHE A 127 -4.37 -2.28 0.84
CA PHE A 127 -5.02 -1.44 1.86
C PHE A 127 -4.98 -2.08 3.25
N ARG A 128 -5.07 -3.41 3.36
CA ARG A 128 -4.85 -4.10 4.65
C ARG A 128 -3.46 -3.81 5.21
N GLY A 129 -2.43 -3.89 4.36
CA GLY A 129 -1.07 -3.55 4.77
C GLY A 129 -0.90 -2.10 5.15
N MET A 130 -1.50 -1.16 4.40
CA MET A 130 -1.50 0.25 4.79
C MET A 130 -2.13 0.45 6.17
N CYS A 131 -3.27 -0.17 6.46
CA CYS A 131 -3.93 -0.03 7.75
C CYS A 131 -3.10 -0.64 8.90
N GLN A 132 -2.43 -1.77 8.68
CA GLN A 132 -1.51 -2.35 9.66
C GLN A 132 -0.32 -1.43 9.92
N MET A 133 0.28 -0.86 8.87
CA MET A 133 1.38 0.11 9.04
C MET A 133 0.94 1.36 9.79
N ILE A 134 -0.27 1.89 9.53
CA ILE A 134 -0.83 3.02 10.29
C ILE A 134 -1.03 2.64 11.76
N THR A 135 -1.45 1.40 12.05
CA THR A 135 -1.60 0.92 13.43
C THR A 135 -0.24 0.88 14.15
N VAL A 136 0.83 0.49 13.45
CA VAL A 136 2.20 0.45 14.00
C VAL A 136 2.81 1.85 14.13
N ASN A 137 2.58 2.74 13.16
CA ASN A 137 3.13 4.09 13.14
C ASN A 137 2.05 5.13 12.76
N PRO A 138 1.12 5.46 13.66
CA PRO A 138 0.05 6.41 13.37
C PRO A 138 0.58 7.83 13.16
N ALA A 139 1.68 8.21 13.84
CA ALA A 139 2.38 9.48 13.61
C ALA A 139 2.90 9.61 12.16
N GLY A 140 3.10 8.48 11.47
CA GLY A 140 3.56 8.43 10.10
C GLY A 140 2.57 9.00 9.08
N ILE A 141 1.27 9.06 9.40
CA ILE A 141 0.25 9.47 8.42
C ILE A 141 -0.39 10.83 8.70
N VAL A 142 -0.18 11.39 9.89
CA VAL A 142 -0.95 12.56 10.39
C VAL A 142 -1.04 13.71 9.39
N ASN A 143 0.09 14.11 8.80
CA ASN A 143 0.14 15.24 7.87
C ASN A 143 -0.52 14.95 6.52
N GLU A 144 -0.64 13.68 6.15
CA GLU A 144 -1.12 13.22 4.85
C GLU A 144 -2.46 12.46 4.99
N PHE A 145 -3.11 12.53 6.16
CA PHE A 145 -4.28 11.72 6.48
C PHE A 145 -5.48 12.01 5.56
N ILE A 146 -5.58 13.23 5.00
CA ILE A 146 -6.60 13.58 4.00
C ILE A 146 -6.48 12.72 2.74
N PHE A 147 -5.26 12.38 2.31
CA PHE A 147 -5.05 11.51 1.16
C PHE A 147 -5.48 10.07 1.48
N PHE A 148 -5.29 9.62 2.71
CA PHE A 148 -5.79 8.33 3.15
C PHE A 148 -7.32 8.28 3.19
N CYS A 149 -7.96 9.32 3.73
CA CYS A 149 -9.42 9.46 3.71
C CYS A 149 -9.99 9.39 2.30
N ASP A 150 -9.40 10.13 1.35
CA ASP A 150 -9.80 10.11 -0.06
C ASP A 150 -9.56 8.73 -0.73
N ALA A 151 -8.44 8.07 -0.42
CA ALA A 151 -8.16 6.72 -0.90
C ALA A 151 -9.15 5.67 -0.35
N VAL A 152 -9.51 5.76 0.94
CA VAL A 152 -10.53 4.92 1.58
C VAL A 152 -11.92 5.20 1.00
N ALA A 153 -12.25 6.46 0.76
CA ALA A 153 -13.49 6.85 0.12
C ALA A 153 -13.56 6.38 -1.34
N SER A 154 -12.45 6.03 -2.01
CA SER A 154 -12.52 5.49 -3.37
C SER A 154 -13.20 4.11 -3.47
N TRP A 155 -13.25 3.36 -2.37
CA TRP A 155 -13.86 2.04 -2.32
C TRP A 155 -15.38 2.11 -2.51
N VAL A 156 -15.91 1.26 -3.38
CA VAL A 156 -17.35 1.13 -3.65
C VAL A 156 -17.93 -0.01 -2.82
N HIS A 157 -17.28 -1.17 -2.84
CA HIS A 157 -17.73 -2.38 -2.15
C HIS A 157 -16.57 -3.08 -1.42
N PRO A 158 -15.98 -2.44 -0.39
CA PRO A 158 -14.97 -3.11 0.42
C PRO A 158 -15.59 -4.32 1.13
N LYS A 159 -14.82 -5.39 1.33
CA LYS A 159 -15.23 -6.52 2.20
C LYS A 159 -15.52 -6.00 3.61
N ASP A 160 -16.47 -6.62 4.31
CA ASP A 160 -16.91 -6.14 5.62
C ASP A 160 -15.77 -6.01 6.62
N ASP A 161 -14.85 -6.97 6.64
CA ASP A 161 -13.69 -6.96 7.52
C ASP A 161 -12.69 -5.83 7.19
N LEU A 162 -12.50 -5.51 5.91
CA LEU A 162 -11.71 -4.36 5.49
C LEU A 162 -12.42 -3.04 5.85
N LYS A 163 -13.74 -2.98 5.68
CA LYS A 163 -14.55 -1.82 6.06
C LYS A 163 -14.47 -1.54 7.57
N ASP A 164 -14.48 -2.57 8.39
CA ASP A 164 -14.29 -2.47 9.83
C ASP A 164 -12.90 -1.93 10.19
N ILE A 165 -11.86 -2.36 9.48
CA ILE A 165 -10.50 -1.84 9.65
C ILE A 165 -10.46 -0.34 9.30
N PHE A 166 -11.03 0.08 8.17
CA PHE A 166 -11.12 1.49 7.81
C PHE A 166 -11.84 2.32 8.87
N THR A 167 -12.99 1.82 9.34
CA THR A 167 -13.78 2.46 10.40
C THR A 167 -12.94 2.66 11.66
N LYS A 168 -12.21 1.64 12.11
CA LYS A 168 -11.33 1.72 13.28
C LYS A 168 -10.23 2.76 13.11
N ILE A 169 -9.59 2.83 11.95
CA ILE A 169 -8.54 3.82 11.68
C ILE A 169 -9.12 5.24 11.68
N LEU A 170 -10.24 5.47 10.98
CA LEU A 170 -10.87 6.79 10.87
C LEU A 170 -11.36 7.30 12.23
N HIS A 171 -12.09 6.47 12.99
CA HIS A 171 -12.53 6.82 14.34
C HIS A 171 -11.35 6.96 15.31
N GLY A 172 -10.32 6.12 15.18
CA GLY A 172 -9.09 6.23 15.97
C GLY A 172 -8.41 7.59 15.79
N PHE A 173 -8.27 8.05 14.55
CA PHE A 173 -7.71 9.36 14.25
C PHE A 173 -8.60 10.50 14.75
N LYS A 174 -9.91 10.43 14.51
CA LYS A 174 -10.90 11.39 15.02
C LYS A 174 -10.78 11.56 16.54
N ASN A 175 -10.74 10.45 17.27
CA ASN A 175 -10.61 10.45 18.74
C ASN A 175 -9.27 11.05 19.20
N GLN A 176 -8.18 10.80 18.46
CA GLN A 176 -6.86 11.30 18.78
C GLN A 176 -6.75 12.83 18.62
N VAL A 177 -7.33 13.40 17.56
CA VAL A 177 -7.29 14.86 17.34
C VAL A 177 -8.36 15.62 18.13
N GLY A 178 -9.44 14.94 18.52
CA GLY A 178 -10.58 15.51 19.22
C GLY A 178 -11.60 16.18 18.28
N GLU A 179 -12.86 16.28 18.72
CA GLU A 179 -13.99 16.73 17.89
C GLU A 179 -13.78 18.10 17.22
N GLU A 180 -13.23 19.09 17.94
CA GLU A 180 -13.02 20.43 17.37
C GLU A 180 -11.97 20.44 16.25
N ASN A 181 -10.85 19.73 16.43
CA ASN A 181 -9.81 19.65 15.42
C ASN A 181 -10.24 18.74 14.26
N TRP A 182 -10.98 17.67 14.54
CA TRP A 182 -11.59 16.83 13.51
C TRP A 182 -12.52 17.65 12.63
N LYS A 183 -13.39 18.48 13.22
CA LYS A 183 -14.28 19.37 12.46
C LYS A 183 -13.48 20.32 11.55
N ARG A 184 -12.46 21.01 12.09
CA ARG A 184 -11.58 21.89 11.29
C ARG A 184 -10.81 21.15 10.19
N PHE A 185 -10.51 19.88 10.40
CA PHE A 185 -9.85 19.03 9.42
C PHE A 185 -10.82 18.60 8.30
N VAL A 186 -12.03 18.16 8.66
CA VAL A 186 -13.08 17.80 7.71
C VAL A 186 -13.58 19.02 6.91
N ASP A 187 -13.57 20.22 7.48
CA ASP A 187 -13.92 21.46 6.77
C ASP A 187 -12.97 21.75 5.58
N GLN A 188 -11.80 21.11 5.53
CA GLN A 188 -10.87 21.21 4.39
C GLN A 188 -11.17 20.20 3.27
N PHE A 189 -12.12 19.28 3.50
CA PHE A 189 -12.42 18.23 2.55
C PHE A 189 -13.34 18.74 1.42
N PRO A 190 -13.20 18.20 0.20
CA PRO A 190 -14.22 18.37 -0.81
C PRO A 190 -15.58 17.85 -0.31
N PRO A 191 -16.71 18.50 -0.61
CA PRO A 191 -18.03 18.09 -0.11
C PRO A 191 -18.39 16.62 -0.39
N GLN A 192 -18.03 16.12 -1.58
CA GLN A 192 -18.25 14.72 -1.97
C GLN A 192 -17.47 13.72 -1.11
N LEU A 193 -16.26 14.10 -0.66
CA LEU A 193 -15.46 13.26 0.22
C LEU A 193 -16.11 13.17 1.61
N GLN A 194 -16.54 14.32 2.15
CA GLN A 194 -17.21 14.38 3.45
C GLN A 194 -18.51 13.55 3.47
N GLU A 195 -19.35 13.70 2.43
CA GLU A 195 -20.59 12.94 2.30
C GLU A 195 -20.31 11.44 2.29
N ARG A 196 -19.33 11.01 1.49
CA ARG A 196 -18.99 9.60 1.35
C ARG A 196 -18.44 9.00 2.64
N LEU A 197 -17.60 9.73 3.38
CA LEU A 197 -17.08 9.27 4.67
C LEU A 197 -18.18 9.19 5.73
N THR A 198 -19.08 10.17 5.76
CA THR A 198 -20.27 10.15 6.64
C THR A 198 -21.13 8.92 6.36
N VAL A 199 -21.51 8.70 5.10
CA VAL A 199 -22.41 7.60 4.71
C VAL A 199 -21.78 6.23 4.94
N MET A 200 -20.49 6.06 4.63
CA MET A 200 -19.84 4.75 4.67
C MET A 200 -19.30 4.38 6.06
N TYR A 201 -18.82 5.37 6.82
CA TYR A 201 -18.03 5.15 8.04
C TYR A 201 -18.48 5.99 9.26
N ASN A 202 -19.46 6.89 9.08
CA ASN A 202 -20.02 7.73 10.14
C ASN A 202 -18.94 8.59 10.86
N VAL A 203 -18.05 9.22 10.09
CA VAL A 203 -17.01 10.15 10.56
C VAL A 203 -17.07 11.50 9.87
#